data_AF-A0A9Q1I249-F1
#
_entry.id   AF-A0A9Q1I249-F1
#
_cell.length_a   1.000
_cell.length_b   1.000
_cell.length_c   1.000
_cell.angle_alpha   90.00
_cell.angle_beta   90.00
_cell.angle_gamma   90.00
#
_symmetry.space_group_name_H-M   'P 1'
#
loop_
_entity.id
_entity.type
_entity.pdbx_description
1 polymer ?
#
loop_
_entity_poly.entity_id
_entity_poly.type
_entity_poly.pdbx_seq_one_letter_code
_entity_poly.pdbx_strand_id
1 'polypeptide(L)'
;MAASTDNADGSMSGSVSTDSSHGLTPFQYSTIMEHLIGEKRQIKELNPTVMGGLPTPHKTDEQKMIERGMESCAFKAVLACVGGFVLGGAFGVFTAGIDMNVGFDPKDPLKTPTAREVLRDMGQRGMSYAKNFAIVGAMFSCTECLIESHRGKSDWKNAVYSGCVTGGAIGLRAGLKAGVLGCGGFAAFSAAIEYYLR
;
A
#
# COMPACT_ATOMS: atom_id res chain seq x y z
N MET A 1 -25.05 10.92 14.99
CA MET A 1 -25.69 12.22 15.28
C MET A 1 -26.51 12.63 14.07
N ALA A 2 -27.78 13.02 14.30
CA ALA A 2 -28.79 13.75 13.48
C ALA A 2 -28.65 13.84 11.94
N ALA A 3 -29.64 13.52 11.07
CA ALA A 3 -31.07 13.89 10.92
C ALA A 3 -31.34 15.14 10.03
N SER A 4 -32.24 14.96 9.04
CA SER A 4 -33.15 15.94 8.38
C SER A 4 -32.54 16.95 7.38
N THR A 5 -33.16 17.44 6.28
CA THR A 5 -34.49 17.42 5.62
C THR A 5 -34.32 18.10 4.24
N ASP A 6 -35.12 17.79 3.21
CA ASP A 6 -36.02 18.77 2.54
C ASP A 6 -36.72 18.24 1.28
N ASN A 7 -37.90 18.82 1.06
CA ASN A 7 -39.01 18.46 0.20
C ASN A 7 -39.19 19.56 -0.86
N ALA A 8 -39.44 19.27 -2.15
CA ALA A 8 -40.12 20.21 -3.08
C ALA A 8 -40.43 19.59 -4.47
N ASP A 9 -41.66 19.85 -4.89
CA ASP A 9 -42.33 19.57 -6.17
C ASP A 9 -41.66 20.13 -7.44
N GLY A 10 -41.99 19.50 -8.57
CA GLY A 10 -41.73 20.03 -9.92
C GLY A 10 -42.55 19.32 -11.01
N SER A 11 -43.75 19.83 -11.27
CA SER A 11 -44.63 19.50 -12.41
C SER A 11 -44.03 19.94 -13.75
N MET A 12 -44.12 19.12 -14.83
CA MET A 12 -44.67 19.56 -16.13
C MET A 12 -44.82 18.39 -17.14
N SER A 13 -45.93 18.47 -17.85
CA SER A 13 -46.52 17.70 -18.96
C SER A 13 -45.65 17.13 -20.09
N GLY A 14 -46.17 16.06 -20.72
CA GLY A 14 -45.81 15.63 -22.07
C GLY A 14 -46.62 14.41 -22.55
N SER A 15 -47.79 14.66 -23.14
CA SER A 15 -48.62 13.66 -23.83
C SER A 15 -48.08 13.30 -25.21
N VAL A 16 -48.11 12.02 -25.62
CA VAL A 16 -48.42 11.56 -27.00
C VAL A 16 -48.68 10.05 -26.98
N SER A 17 -49.60 9.66 -27.84
CA SER A 17 -50.49 8.51 -27.79
C SER A 17 -50.12 7.36 -28.75
N THR A 18 -50.78 6.22 -28.49
CA THR A 18 -51.37 5.23 -29.43
C THR A 18 -50.48 4.20 -30.15
N ASP A 19 -50.72 2.96 -29.70
CA ASP A 19 -51.10 1.75 -30.45
C ASP A 19 -50.03 0.95 -31.21
N SER A 20 -49.86 -0.31 -30.78
CA SER A 20 -49.91 -1.47 -31.66
C SER A 20 -49.98 -2.75 -30.83
N SER A 21 -51.10 -3.43 -30.98
CA SER A 21 -51.49 -4.71 -30.41
C SER A 21 -50.49 -5.85 -30.67
N HIS A 22 -50.15 -6.61 -29.63
CA HIS A 22 -49.83 -8.04 -29.75
C HIS A 22 -50.44 -8.78 -28.56
N GLY A 23 -51.47 -9.58 -28.82
CA GLY A 23 -52.06 -10.49 -27.85
C GLY A 23 -51.14 -11.67 -27.58
N LEU A 24 -50.83 -11.91 -26.30
CA LEU A 24 -50.55 -13.18 -25.63
C LEU A 24 -50.09 -12.86 -24.19
N THR A 25 -50.86 -13.28 -23.17
CA THR A 25 -50.44 -13.47 -21.74
C THR A 25 -49.64 -12.34 -21.04
N PRO A 26 -50.14 -11.73 -19.95
CA PRO A 26 -49.63 -10.45 -19.44
C PRO A 26 -48.41 -10.64 -18.53
N PHE A 27 -47.28 -11.08 -19.05
CA PHE A 27 -46.01 -10.83 -18.37
C PHE A 27 -45.70 -9.32 -18.53
N GLN A 28 -46.24 -8.50 -17.63
CA GLN A 28 -45.87 -7.09 -17.53
C GLN A 28 -44.39 -7.02 -17.11
N TYR A 29 -43.52 -6.84 -18.11
CA TYR A 29 -42.07 -6.70 -17.91
C TYR A 29 -41.70 -5.63 -16.87
N SER A 30 -42.50 -4.55 -16.76
CA SER A 30 -42.33 -3.50 -15.76
C SER A 30 -42.47 -4.04 -14.33
N THR A 31 -43.46 -4.88 -14.07
CA THR A 31 -43.74 -5.47 -12.74
C THR A 31 -42.68 -6.51 -12.36
N ILE A 32 -42.18 -7.26 -13.35
CA ILE A 32 -41.10 -8.23 -13.17
C ILE A 32 -39.77 -7.52 -12.87
N MET A 33 -39.45 -6.45 -13.60
CA MET A 33 -38.27 -5.62 -13.34
C MET A 33 -38.32 -5.00 -11.94
N GLU A 34 -39.50 -4.56 -11.50
CA GLU A 34 -39.68 -4.00 -10.16
C GLU A 34 -39.42 -5.03 -9.03
N HIS A 35 -39.66 -6.32 -9.32
CA HIS A 35 -39.39 -7.42 -8.40
C HIS A 35 -37.93 -7.93 -8.45
N LEU A 36 -37.25 -7.78 -9.58
CA LEU A 36 -35.87 -8.27 -9.77
C LEU A 36 -34.81 -7.22 -9.42
N ILE A 37 -35.05 -5.96 -9.80
CA ILE A 37 -34.08 -4.85 -9.73
C ILE A 37 -34.68 -3.64 -8.96
N GLY A 38 -36.01 -3.56 -8.84
CA GLY A 38 -36.69 -2.47 -8.15
C GLY A 38 -36.79 -2.61 -6.63
N GLU A 39 -37.50 -1.66 -6.02
CA GLU A 39 -37.66 -1.52 -4.58
C GLU A 39 -38.37 -2.72 -3.92
N LYS A 40 -39.16 -3.47 -4.68
CA LYS A 40 -39.87 -4.69 -4.22
C LYS A 40 -38.99 -5.94 -4.24
N ARG A 41 -37.69 -5.82 -4.56
CA ARG A 41 -36.76 -6.94 -4.59
C ARG A 41 -36.62 -7.55 -3.20
N GLN A 42 -36.96 -8.83 -3.07
CA GLN A 42 -36.71 -9.58 -1.84
C GLN A 42 -35.22 -9.90 -1.71
N ILE A 43 -34.64 -9.64 -0.53
CA ILE A 43 -33.25 -10.01 -0.22
C ILE A 43 -33.19 -11.53 -0.18
N LYS A 44 -32.59 -12.12 -1.21
CA LYS A 44 -32.34 -13.56 -1.27
C LYS A 44 -30.93 -13.83 -0.80
N GLU A 45 -30.79 -14.63 0.24
CA GLU A 45 -29.50 -15.18 0.70
C GLU A 45 -28.95 -16.07 -0.41
N LEU A 46 -28.14 -15.49 -1.29
CA LEU A 46 -27.47 -16.25 -2.33
C LEU A 46 -26.32 -17.01 -1.70
N ASN A 47 -26.43 -18.34 -1.70
CA ASN A 47 -25.31 -19.19 -1.35
C ASN A 47 -24.20 -18.99 -2.40
N PRO A 48 -23.03 -18.46 -2.03
CA PRO A 48 -21.94 -18.14 -2.97
C PRO A 48 -21.43 -19.37 -3.71
N THR A 49 -21.66 -20.57 -3.17
CA THR A 49 -21.32 -21.87 -3.78
C THR A 49 -22.14 -22.17 -5.03
N VAL A 50 -23.34 -21.56 -5.18
CA VAL A 50 -24.25 -21.82 -6.31
C VAL A 50 -24.12 -20.76 -7.42
N MET A 51 -23.59 -19.57 -7.11
CA MET A 51 -23.49 -18.46 -8.07
C MET A 51 -22.18 -18.45 -8.88
N GLY A 52 -21.12 -19.13 -8.40
CA GLY A 52 -19.82 -19.18 -9.07
C GLY A 52 -19.64 -20.44 -9.93
N GLY A 53 -19.04 -20.30 -11.11
CA GLY A 53 -18.66 -21.44 -11.97
C GLY A 53 -17.54 -22.32 -11.40
N LEU A 54 -16.93 -21.91 -10.28
CA LEU A 54 -15.93 -22.67 -9.55
C LEU A 54 -16.26 -22.62 -8.05
N PRO A 55 -16.31 -23.76 -7.33
CA PRO A 55 -16.56 -23.76 -5.90
C PRO A 55 -15.38 -23.10 -5.18
N THR A 56 -15.55 -21.83 -4.80
CA THR A 56 -14.57 -21.15 -3.94
C THR A 56 -14.72 -21.69 -2.52
N PRO A 57 -13.63 -22.09 -1.84
CA PRO A 57 -13.71 -22.51 -0.45
C PRO A 57 -14.30 -21.38 0.40
N HIS A 58 -15.26 -21.71 1.27
CA HIS A 58 -15.90 -20.75 2.17
C HIS A 58 -14.86 -20.23 3.17
N LYS A 59 -14.23 -19.09 2.87
CA LYS A 59 -13.40 -18.36 3.83
C LYS A 59 -14.30 -17.79 4.92
N THR A 60 -13.95 -18.01 6.19
CA THR A 60 -14.67 -17.38 7.31
C THR A 60 -14.52 -15.86 7.24
N ASP A 61 -15.47 -15.12 7.80
CA ASP A 61 -15.38 -13.65 7.83
C ASP A 61 -14.08 -13.16 8.50
N GLU A 62 -13.60 -13.90 9.50
CA GLU A 62 -12.31 -13.67 10.14
C GLU A 62 -11.13 -13.78 9.16
N GLN A 63 -11.09 -14.82 8.33
CA GLN A 63 -10.05 -14.99 7.32
C GLN A 63 -10.09 -13.88 6.27
N LYS A 64 -11.28 -13.43 5.88
CA LYS A 64 -11.46 -12.32 4.94
C LYS A 64 -10.97 -11.00 5.51
N MET A 65 -11.18 -10.75 6.81
CA MET A 65 -10.63 -9.57 7.48
C MET A 65 -9.10 -9.62 7.55
N ILE A 66 -8.51 -10.79 7.83
CA ILE A 66 -7.05 -10.97 7.87
C ILE A 66 -6.42 -10.73 6.48
N GLU A 67 -6.99 -11.31 5.43
CA GLU A 67 -6.50 -11.15 4.05
C GLU A 67 -6.52 -9.69 3.62
N ARG A 68 -7.63 -8.98 3.88
CA ARG A 68 -7.73 -7.52 3.65
C ARG A 68 -6.72 -6.73 4.46
N GLY A 69 -6.45 -7.15 5.69
CA GLY A 69 -5.44 -6.55 6.55
C GLY A 69 -4.04 -6.69 5.96
N MET A 70 -3.70 -7.87 5.43
CA MET A 70 -2.39 -8.15 4.83
C MET A 70 -2.17 -7.44 3.50
N GLU A 71 -3.23 -7.23 2.72
CA GLU A 71 -3.16 -6.45 1.48
C GLU A 71 -3.10 -4.93 1.71
N SER A 72 -3.37 -4.47 2.94
CA SER A 72 -3.37 -3.05 3.24
C SER A 72 -1.98 -2.42 3.08
N CYS A 73 -1.94 -1.21 2.53
CA CYS A 73 -0.68 -0.46 2.38
C CYS A 73 0.01 -0.20 3.72
N ALA A 74 -0.77 0.00 4.80
CA ALA A 74 -0.23 0.18 6.14
C ALA A 74 0.53 -1.07 6.62
N PHE A 75 -0.04 -2.26 6.43
CA PHE A 75 0.61 -3.50 6.83
C PHE A 75 1.87 -3.79 6.01
N LYS A 76 1.78 -3.64 4.67
CA LYS A 76 2.96 -3.77 3.79
C LYS A 76 4.09 -2.81 4.19
N ALA A 77 3.75 -1.57 4.49
CA ALA A 77 4.72 -0.57 4.92
C ALA A 77 5.36 -0.89 6.27
N VAL A 78 4.58 -1.40 7.25
CA VAL A 78 5.12 -1.83 8.54
C VAL A 78 6.07 -3.01 8.36
N LEU A 79 5.71 -4.00 7.55
CA LEU A 79 6.59 -5.13 7.24
C LEU A 79 7.89 -4.66 6.58
N ALA A 80 7.80 -3.78 5.59
CA ALA A 80 8.97 -3.21 4.92
C ALA A 80 9.82 -2.35 5.89
N CYS A 81 9.19 -1.62 6.81
CA CYS A 81 9.85 -0.83 7.85
C CYS A 81 10.66 -1.74 8.79
N VAL A 82 10.05 -2.81 9.29
CA VAL A 82 10.72 -3.79 10.18
C VAL A 82 11.85 -4.50 9.43
N GLY A 83 11.60 -4.94 8.20
CA GLY A 83 12.63 -5.55 7.36
C GLY A 83 13.82 -4.61 7.12
N GLY A 84 13.54 -3.36 6.76
CA GLY A 84 14.56 -2.32 6.59
C GLY A 84 15.31 -2.00 7.90
N PHE A 85 14.63 -2.00 9.04
CA PHE A 85 15.26 -1.78 10.35
C PHE A 85 16.25 -2.88 10.69
N VAL A 86 15.86 -4.16 10.51
CA VAL A 86 16.73 -5.31 10.79
C VAL A 86 17.94 -5.33 9.86
N LEU A 87 17.72 -5.15 8.55
CA LEU A 87 18.79 -5.13 7.56
C LEU A 87 19.74 -3.93 7.78
N GLY A 88 19.19 -2.74 8.03
CA GLY A 88 19.98 -1.54 8.31
C GLY A 88 20.74 -1.61 9.63
N GLY A 89 20.17 -2.25 10.66
CA GLY A 89 20.84 -2.50 11.92
C GLY A 89 22.01 -3.47 11.79
N ALA A 90 21.80 -4.58 11.08
CA ALA A 90 22.87 -5.54 10.79
C ALA A 90 23.99 -4.91 9.97
N PHE A 91 23.65 -4.18 8.91
CA PHE A 91 24.62 -3.45 8.09
C PHE A 91 25.36 -2.36 8.88
N GLY A 92 24.65 -1.66 9.76
CA GLY A 92 25.22 -0.59 10.58
C GLY A 92 26.19 -1.10 11.66
N VAL A 93 25.86 -2.21 12.32
CA VAL A 93 26.76 -2.87 13.28
C VAL A 93 27.98 -3.45 12.57
N PHE A 94 27.79 -4.06 11.41
CA PHE A 94 28.90 -4.59 10.61
C PHE A 94 29.87 -3.49 10.17
N THR A 95 29.33 -2.37 9.67
CA THR A 95 30.14 -1.21 9.25
C THR A 95 30.89 -0.60 10.44
N ALA A 96 30.22 -0.45 11.60
CA ALA A 96 30.87 0.03 12.81
C ALA A 96 31.97 -0.93 13.32
N GLY A 97 31.85 -2.23 13.05
CA GLY A 97 32.86 -3.25 13.34
C GLY A 97 34.15 -3.10 12.55
N ILE A 98 34.06 -2.58 11.32
CA ILE A 98 35.22 -2.34 10.44
C ILE A 98 35.88 -0.99 10.79
N ASP A 99 35.10 -0.03 11.28
CA ASP A 99 35.56 1.30 11.70
C ASP A 99 36.21 1.24 13.10
N MET A 100 37.37 0.57 13.22
CA MET A 100 38.12 0.43 14.47
C MET A 100 38.79 1.74 14.95
N ASN A 101 38.44 2.89 14.35
CA ASN A 101 39.09 4.18 14.61
C ASN A 101 38.59 4.89 15.89
N VAL A 102 37.75 4.25 16.69
CA VAL A 102 37.07 4.87 17.86
C VAL A 102 37.85 4.80 19.18
N GLY A 103 39.19 4.64 19.15
CA GLY A 103 39.93 4.31 20.37
C GLY A 103 41.35 4.84 20.54
N PHE A 104 41.90 5.64 19.62
CA PHE A 104 43.19 6.30 19.83
C PHE A 104 42.99 7.79 20.06
N ASP A 105 42.49 8.15 21.24
CA ASP A 105 42.58 9.53 21.72
C ASP A 105 44.07 9.83 22.02
N PRO A 106 44.73 10.80 21.37
CA PRO A 106 46.17 11.07 21.55
C PRO A 106 46.56 11.52 22.96
N LYS A 107 45.59 11.78 23.84
CA LYS A 107 45.81 12.34 25.19
C LYS A 107 45.97 11.31 26.29
N ASP A 108 45.49 10.06 26.15
CA ASP A 108 45.58 9.04 27.21
C ASP A 108 45.65 7.60 26.65
N PRO A 109 46.85 7.04 26.39
CA PRO A 109 47.03 5.75 25.72
C PRO A 109 46.72 4.51 26.59
N LEU A 110 46.26 4.68 27.84
CA LEU A 110 46.10 3.58 28.81
C LEU A 110 44.65 3.29 29.22
N LYS A 111 43.67 4.09 28.77
CA LYS A 111 42.26 3.74 28.91
C LYS A 111 41.83 2.96 27.68
N THR A 112 42.01 1.64 27.72
CA THR A 112 41.24 0.74 26.86
C THR A 112 39.77 1.17 26.92
N PRO A 113 39.15 1.63 25.81
CA PRO A 113 37.74 1.96 25.82
C PRO A 113 37.01 0.72 26.29
N THR A 114 36.23 0.86 27.37
CA THR A 114 35.51 -0.27 27.96
C THR A 114 34.70 -0.93 26.86
N ALA A 115 34.72 -2.27 26.74
CA ALA A 115 33.99 -2.98 25.68
C ALA A 115 32.50 -2.56 25.60
N ARG A 116 31.91 -2.16 26.74
CA ARG A 116 30.56 -1.58 26.84
C ARG A 116 30.41 -0.23 26.13
N GLU A 117 31.43 0.61 26.17
CA GLU A 117 31.42 1.95 25.59
C GLU A 117 31.57 1.87 24.06
N VAL A 118 32.44 0.98 23.57
CA VAL A 118 32.56 0.64 22.15
C VAL A 118 31.26 0.03 21.63
N LEU A 119 30.68 -0.95 22.35
CA LEU A 119 29.38 -1.53 22.00
C LEU A 119 28.25 -0.49 22.00
N ARG A 120 28.31 0.51 22.89
CA ARG A 120 27.31 1.58 22.95
C ARG A 120 27.42 2.51 21.74
N ASP A 121 28.63 2.90 21.36
CA ASP A 121 28.86 3.74 20.17
C ASP A 121 28.49 2.98 18.88
N MET A 122 28.90 1.72 18.76
CA MET A 122 28.49 0.82 17.67
C MET A 122 26.97 0.68 17.59
N GLY A 123 26.30 0.51 18.73
CA GLY A 123 24.85 0.41 18.82
C GLY A 123 24.15 1.72 18.43
N GLN A 124 24.69 2.88 18.83
CA GLN A 124 24.14 4.18 18.43
C GLN A 124 24.27 4.43 16.93
N ARG A 125 25.41 4.07 16.32
CA ARG A 125 25.62 4.13 14.87
C ARG A 125 24.74 3.13 14.13
N GLY A 126 24.66 1.89 14.60
CA GLY A 126 23.76 0.87 14.06
C GLY A 126 22.29 1.30 14.09
N MET A 127 21.86 1.93 15.19
CA MET A 127 20.50 2.44 15.35
C MET A 127 20.17 3.58 14.37
N SER A 128 21.14 4.45 14.04
CA SER A 128 20.91 5.51 13.05
C SER A 128 20.76 4.92 11.65
N TYR A 129 21.57 3.94 11.26
CA TYR A 129 21.40 3.22 9.99
C TYR A 129 20.07 2.48 9.92
N ALA A 130 19.72 1.71 10.96
CA ALA A 130 18.45 0.99 11.05
C ALA A 130 17.24 1.91 10.81
N LYS A 131 17.22 3.09 11.45
CA LYS A 131 16.13 4.08 11.26
C LYS A 131 16.06 4.60 9.83
N ASN A 132 17.19 4.91 9.20
CA ASN A 132 17.21 5.40 7.82
C ASN A 132 16.70 4.34 6.84
N PHE A 133 17.17 3.10 6.94
CA PHE A 133 16.71 2.00 6.09
C PHE A 133 15.23 1.66 6.32
N ALA A 134 14.76 1.73 7.57
CA ALA A 134 13.35 1.55 7.90
C ALA A 134 12.47 2.61 7.22
N ILE A 135 12.86 3.88 7.25
CA ILE A 135 12.12 4.98 6.61
C ILE A 135 12.09 4.79 5.09
N VAL A 136 13.23 4.46 4.48
CA VAL A 136 13.32 4.23 3.02
C VAL A 136 12.42 3.06 2.61
N GLY A 137 12.51 1.93 3.31
CA GLY A 137 11.70 0.73 3.03
C GLY A 137 10.20 0.98 3.20
N ALA A 138 9.81 1.68 4.27
CA ALA A 138 8.42 2.07 4.51
C ALA A 138 7.88 2.97 3.40
N MET A 139 8.63 4.01 3.00
CA MET A 139 8.23 4.94 1.95
C MET A 139 8.12 4.27 0.58
N PHE A 140 9.06 3.38 0.25
CA PHE A 140 9.03 2.61 -1.00
C PHE A 140 7.78 1.74 -1.07
N SER A 141 7.52 0.92 -0.05
CA SER A 141 6.37 0.00 -0.02
C SER A 141 5.02 0.73 0.05
N CYS A 142 4.93 1.81 0.84
CA CYS A 142 3.75 2.69 0.86
C CYS A 142 3.45 3.24 -0.53
N THR A 143 4.44 3.84 -1.18
CA THR A 143 4.25 4.54 -2.46
C THR A 143 3.89 3.56 -3.56
N GLU A 144 4.54 2.39 -3.58
CA GLU A 144 4.20 1.32 -4.52
C GLU A 144 2.74 0.87 -4.34
N CYS A 145 2.33 0.59 -3.10
CA CYS A 145 0.96 0.16 -2.81
C CYS A 145 -0.09 1.22 -3.18
N LEU A 146 0.20 2.51 -2.96
CA LEU A 146 -0.70 3.60 -3.37
C LEU A 146 -0.81 3.70 -4.90
N ILE A 147 0.30 3.57 -5.62
CA ILE A 147 0.31 3.59 -7.09
C ILE A 147 -0.43 2.37 -7.65
N GLU A 148 -0.19 1.19 -7.09
CA GLU A 148 -0.86 -0.06 -7.46
C GLU A 148 -2.37 0.05 -7.21
N SER A 149 -2.78 0.56 -6.04
CA SER A 149 -4.20 0.77 -5.69
C SER A 149 -4.87 1.77 -6.62
N HIS A 150 -4.16 2.81 -7.05
CA HIS A 150 -4.70 3.81 -7.97
C HIS A 150 -4.80 3.29 -9.42
N ARG A 151 -3.83 2.50 -9.90
CA ARG A 151 -3.80 2.00 -11.28
C ARG A 151 -4.54 0.66 -11.46
N GLY A 152 -4.76 -0.09 -10.38
CA GLY A 152 -5.38 -1.41 -10.41
C GLY A 152 -4.56 -2.47 -11.17
N LYS A 153 -3.25 -2.25 -11.33
CA LYS A 153 -2.33 -3.15 -12.05
C LYS A 153 -1.00 -3.21 -11.34
N SER A 154 -0.44 -4.41 -11.16
CA SER A 154 0.94 -4.62 -10.70
C SER A 154 1.87 -4.80 -11.91
N ASP A 155 2.71 -3.81 -12.15
CA ASP A 155 3.70 -3.81 -13.23
C ASP A 155 5.06 -3.35 -12.68
N TRP A 156 6.15 -3.74 -13.34
CA TRP A 156 7.52 -3.27 -13.04
C TRP A 156 7.64 -1.73 -13.01
N LYS A 157 6.79 -1.02 -13.75
CA LYS A 157 6.75 0.45 -13.76
C LYS A 157 6.37 1.02 -12.40
N ASN A 158 5.54 0.32 -11.61
CA ASN A 158 5.13 0.79 -10.30
C ASN A 158 6.33 0.87 -9.35
N ALA A 159 7.22 -0.13 -9.40
CA ALA A 159 8.47 -0.14 -8.64
C ALA A 159 9.42 0.99 -9.06
N VAL A 160 9.51 1.30 -10.36
CA VAL A 160 10.34 2.41 -10.87
C VAL A 160 9.78 3.76 -10.43
N TYR A 161 8.46 3.96 -10.52
CA TYR A 161 7.82 5.19 -10.09
C TYR A 161 7.90 5.38 -8.57
N SER A 162 7.65 4.34 -7.77
CA SER A 162 7.77 4.40 -6.32
C SER A 162 9.22 4.64 -5.89
N GLY A 163 10.19 4.04 -6.58
CA GLY A 163 11.61 4.30 -6.42
C GLY A 163 11.96 5.77 -6.68
N CYS A 164 11.58 6.31 -7.85
CA CYS A 164 11.81 7.72 -8.17
C CYS A 164 11.18 8.67 -7.15
N VAL A 165 9.92 8.43 -6.76
CA VAL A 165 9.19 9.29 -5.81
C VAL A 165 9.86 9.23 -4.44
N THR A 166 10.22 8.04 -3.96
CA THR A 166 10.88 7.86 -2.65
C THR A 166 12.27 8.50 -2.64
N GLY A 167 13.10 8.18 -3.63
CA GLY A 167 14.45 8.73 -3.76
C GLY A 167 14.45 10.24 -4.01
N GLY A 168 13.49 10.74 -4.78
CA GLY A 168 13.26 12.14 -5.02
C GLY A 168 12.84 12.87 -3.75
N ALA A 169 11.84 12.38 -3.02
CA ALA A 169 11.36 13.00 -1.79
C ALA A 169 12.45 13.10 -0.72
N ILE A 170 13.26 12.06 -0.57
CA ILE A 170 14.38 12.04 0.38
C ILE A 170 15.50 12.97 -0.10
N GLY A 171 15.85 12.91 -1.39
CA GLY A 171 16.91 13.73 -1.98
C GLY A 171 16.58 15.22 -2.00
N LEU A 172 15.30 15.60 -2.15
CA LEU A 172 14.85 16.99 -2.15
C LEU A 172 15.18 17.71 -0.85
N ARG A 173 15.28 16.99 0.29
CA ARG A 173 15.72 17.58 1.57
C ARG A 173 17.16 18.08 1.51
N ALA A 174 18.01 17.49 0.67
CA ALA A 174 19.38 17.93 0.43
C ALA A 174 19.49 18.94 -0.75
N GLY A 175 18.37 19.26 -1.40
CA GLY A 175 18.27 20.23 -2.49
C GLY A 175 17.73 19.63 -3.79
N LEU A 176 17.32 20.51 -4.73
CA LEU A 176 16.68 20.08 -5.98
C LEU A 176 17.57 19.17 -6.85
N LYS A 177 18.87 19.47 -6.94
CA LYS A 177 19.84 18.65 -7.68
C LYS A 177 19.97 17.25 -7.09
N ALA A 178 19.99 17.15 -5.76
CA ALA A 178 20.02 15.87 -5.06
C ALA A 178 18.70 15.10 -5.21
N GLY A 179 17.56 15.80 -5.27
CA GLY A 179 16.26 15.20 -5.57
C GLY A 179 16.19 14.56 -6.96
N VAL A 180 16.66 15.26 -8.00
CA VAL A 180 16.67 14.70 -9.37
C VAL A 180 17.62 13.51 -9.47
N LEU A 181 18.83 13.62 -8.90
CA LEU A 181 19.78 12.52 -8.86
C LEU A 181 19.24 11.33 -8.04
N GLY A 182 18.56 11.62 -6.92
CA GLY A 182 17.92 10.63 -6.05
C GLY A 182 16.79 9.89 -6.76
N CYS A 183 15.93 10.59 -7.49
CA CYS A 183 14.90 9.95 -8.32
C CYS A 183 15.53 9.03 -9.36
N GLY A 184 16.53 9.51 -10.12
CA GLY A 184 17.19 8.70 -11.15
C GLY A 184 17.88 7.45 -10.56
N GLY A 185 18.61 7.62 -9.45
CA GLY A 185 19.32 6.52 -8.78
C GLY A 185 18.37 5.46 -8.22
N PHE A 186 17.33 5.87 -7.48
CA PHE A 186 16.36 4.92 -6.94
C PHE A 186 15.50 4.29 -8.03
N ALA A 187 15.12 5.02 -9.07
CA ALA A 187 14.41 4.45 -10.22
C ALA A 187 15.24 3.36 -10.91
N ALA A 188 16.53 3.62 -11.15
CA ALA A 188 17.43 2.65 -11.76
C ALA A 188 17.66 1.44 -10.85
N PHE A 189 17.86 1.66 -9.54
CA PHE A 189 18.00 0.57 -8.58
C PHE A 189 16.75 -0.31 -8.52
N SER A 190 15.55 0.29 -8.43
CA SER A 190 14.30 -0.47 -8.43
C SER A 190 14.09 -1.23 -9.74
N ALA A 191 14.42 -0.63 -10.89
CA ALA A 191 14.36 -1.32 -12.19
C ALA A 191 15.31 -2.52 -12.25
N ALA A 192 16.52 -2.38 -11.71
CA ALA A 192 17.52 -3.45 -11.69
C ALA A 192 17.09 -4.62 -10.78
N ILE A 193 16.55 -4.33 -9.60
CA ILE A 193 16.01 -5.36 -8.70
C ILE A 193 14.84 -6.10 -9.35
N GLU A 194 13.92 -5.36 -9.97
CA GLU A 194 12.78 -5.97 -10.66
C GLU A 194 13.21 -6.81 -11.87
N TYR A 195 14.28 -6.40 -12.57
CA TYR A 195 14.89 -7.20 -13.64
C TYR A 195 15.56 -8.48 -13.10
N TYR A 196 16.17 -8.42 -11.91
CA TYR A 196 16.84 -9.56 -11.29
C TYR A 196 15.86 -10.58 -10.68
N LEU A 197 14.77 -10.10 -10.08
CA LEU A 197 13.77 -10.95 -9.40
C LEU A 197 12.71 -11.54 -10.33
N ARG A 198 12.71 -11.16 -11.61
CA ARG A 198 11.75 -11.61 -12.62
C ARG A 198 12.32 -12.69 -13.51
#